data_AF-A0A963TQ33-F1
#
_entry.id   AF-A0A963TQ33-F1
#
_cell.length_a   1.000
_cell.length_b   1.000
_cell.length_c   1.000
_cell.angle_alpha   90.00
_cell.angle_beta   90.00
_cell.angle_gamma   90.00
#
_symmetry.space_group_name_H-M   'P 1'
#
loop_
_entity.id
_entity.type
_entity.pdbx_description
1 polymer ?
#
loop_
_entity_poly.entity_id
_entity_poly.type
_entity_poly.pdbx_seq_one_letter_code
_entity_poly.pdbx_strand_id
1 'polypeptide(L)'
;HDIGKNIVGVVLQCNNYDVVDLGVMVPTAKILDAARKENADIIGLSGLITPSLDEMVYVARELEREGFATPLLIGGATTSKVHTAVKIAPGYKNPVIYVPDASRAVGVASNLLSENAKEKFAAGIRDDYEKVRTAHERGRQTKARQSLDAARANRFKPDWSSFKPERPKILGLTVYDDYDLAELTRYVDWTPFFQTWELAGKYPEILKDPVVGSEAVKLFNEAQAMLQRLIGEKWLTAKAVSGFWPANSIGDDIEIYADEKRSKVIATIHTMRQQMVRDNDRANFALADFVAPKDSGVADYLGGFAVTAGHGVDAKVAEFAKTHDDYASIMLKALADRLAEAFAERLHERVRKELWGYAASEKFSNDDLIAERYRGIRPAPGYPACPDHTEKATLWKLLDAEKNTGVQLTESFAMWPAAAVSGFYFAHPDARYFGVGKIERDQVESLAQRKNMRVPDMERWLASNLNYDPA
;
A
#
# COMPACT_ATOMS: atom_id res chain seq x y z
N HIS A 1 -2.00 -5.25 8.72
CA HIS A 1 -3.21 -5.84 8.11
C HIS A 1 -3.05 -7.35 8.10
N ASP A 2 -4.12 -8.10 8.37
CA ASP A 2 -4.05 -9.54 8.65
C ASP A 2 -5.05 -10.40 7.90
N ILE A 3 -5.92 -9.85 7.04
CA ILE A 3 -6.96 -10.67 6.37
C ILE A 3 -6.37 -11.92 5.69
N GLY A 4 -5.36 -11.76 4.83
CA GLY A 4 -4.71 -12.90 4.18
C GLY A 4 -4.02 -13.86 5.16
N LYS A 5 -3.44 -13.35 6.27
CA LYS A 5 -2.87 -14.19 7.33
C LYS A 5 -3.95 -15.03 8.00
N ASN A 6 -5.11 -14.44 8.30
CA ASN A 6 -6.23 -15.15 8.91
C ASN A 6 -6.77 -16.25 8.00
N ILE A 7 -6.88 -16.00 6.69
CA ILE A 7 -7.27 -17.03 5.71
C ILE A 7 -6.26 -18.18 5.71
N VAL A 8 -4.95 -17.90 5.65
CA VAL A 8 -3.91 -18.93 5.74
C VAL A 8 -4.03 -19.74 7.04
N GLY A 9 -4.27 -19.07 8.17
CA GLY A 9 -4.44 -19.73 9.47
C GLY A 9 -5.61 -20.71 9.47
N VAL A 10 -6.80 -20.26 9.03
CA VAL A 10 -8.00 -21.11 8.93
C VAL A 10 -7.77 -22.29 7.98
N VAL A 11 -7.17 -22.05 6.82
CA VAL A 11 -6.88 -23.11 5.83
C VAL A 11 -5.91 -24.16 6.40
N LEU A 12 -4.90 -23.76 7.17
CA LEU A 12 -4.00 -24.69 7.86
C LEU A 12 -4.73 -25.47 8.97
N GLN A 13 -5.55 -24.81 9.78
CA GLN A 13 -6.34 -25.48 10.83
C GLN A 13 -7.32 -26.52 10.25
N CYS A 14 -7.95 -26.22 9.11
CA CYS A 14 -8.77 -27.18 8.36
C CYS A 14 -8.01 -28.43 7.89
N ASN A 15 -6.67 -28.35 7.81
CA ASN A 15 -5.79 -29.46 7.48
C ASN A 15 -5.07 -30.03 8.71
N ASN A 16 -5.65 -29.83 9.90
CA ASN A 16 -5.22 -30.41 11.17
C ASN A 16 -3.82 -29.93 11.63
N TYR A 17 -3.44 -28.71 11.25
CA TYR A 17 -2.29 -28.00 11.84
C TYR A 17 -2.74 -27.18 13.05
N ASP A 18 -1.92 -27.17 14.10
CA ASP A 18 -2.06 -26.18 15.18
C ASP A 18 -1.45 -24.85 14.74
N VAL A 19 -2.20 -23.76 14.88
CA VAL A 19 -1.81 -22.43 14.39
C VAL A 19 -1.87 -21.44 15.54
N VAL A 20 -0.70 -20.97 15.96
CA VAL A 20 -0.57 -19.91 16.96
C VAL A 20 -0.45 -18.56 16.26
N ASP A 21 -1.54 -17.81 16.23
CA ASP A 21 -1.57 -16.46 15.66
C ASP A 21 -1.08 -15.41 16.69
N LEU A 22 0.08 -14.81 16.43
CA LEU A 22 0.66 -13.77 17.29
C LEU A 22 0.07 -12.37 17.04
N GLY A 23 -0.79 -12.22 16.04
CA GLY A 23 -1.44 -10.97 15.66
C GLY A 23 -0.64 -10.15 14.63
N VAL A 24 -0.71 -8.83 14.74
CA VAL A 24 -0.03 -7.87 13.86
C VAL A 24 0.95 -7.01 14.64
N MET A 25 1.93 -6.42 13.94
CA MET A 25 2.97 -5.56 14.55
C MET A 25 3.75 -6.29 15.66
N VAL A 26 4.03 -7.57 15.44
CA VAL A 26 4.70 -8.44 16.41
C VAL A 26 6.22 -8.23 16.31
N PRO A 27 6.93 -7.86 17.39
CA PRO A 27 8.38 -7.74 17.37
C PRO A 27 9.08 -9.07 17.09
N THR A 28 10.22 -9.06 16.40
CA THR A 28 11.02 -10.26 16.09
C THR A 28 11.30 -11.11 17.32
N ALA A 29 11.73 -10.50 18.43
CA ALA A 29 11.99 -11.22 19.69
C ALA A 29 10.78 -12.05 20.14
N LYS A 30 9.57 -11.47 20.08
CA LYS A 30 8.33 -12.16 20.45
C LYS A 30 7.99 -13.31 19.49
N ILE A 31 8.30 -13.17 18.20
CA ILE A 31 8.12 -14.26 17.22
C ILE A 31 9.04 -15.44 17.57
N LEU A 32 10.32 -15.16 17.81
CA LEU A 32 11.32 -16.18 18.16
C LEU A 32 11.02 -16.84 19.50
N ASP A 33 10.64 -16.07 20.52
CA ASP A 33 10.27 -16.60 21.84
C ASP A 33 9.03 -17.50 21.78
N ALA A 34 8.00 -17.07 21.04
CA ALA A 34 6.80 -17.89 20.83
C ALA A 34 7.14 -19.17 20.06
N ALA A 35 7.96 -19.10 19.00
CA ALA A 35 8.35 -20.27 18.24
C ALA A 35 9.08 -21.32 19.10
N ARG A 36 9.91 -20.88 20.06
CA ARG A 36 10.53 -21.78 21.05
C ARG A 36 9.52 -22.35 22.03
N LYS A 37 8.71 -21.49 22.64
CA LYS A 37 7.77 -21.87 23.70
C LYS A 37 6.75 -22.90 23.19
N GLU A 38 6.26 -22.68 21.98
CA GLU A 38 5.25 -23.54 21.35
C GLU A 38 5.89 -24.69 20.55
N ASN A 39 7.22 -24.82 20.55
CA ASN A 39 7.99 -25.81 19.75
C ASN A 39 7.56 -25.83 18.28
N ALA A 40 7.43 -24.66 17.66
CA ALA A 40 6.84 -24.51 16.34
C ALA A 40 7.67 -25.23 15.26
N ASP A 41 6.99 -26.03 14.44
CA ASP A 41 7.60 -26.73 13.31
C ASP A 41 7.78 -25.85 12.07
N ILE A 42 7.02 -24.76 11.96
CA ILE A 42 7.08 -23.77 10.88
C ILE A 42 6.83 -22.37 11.44
N ILE A 43 7.58 -21.37 10.97
CA ILE A 43 7.31 -19.94 11.24
C ILE A 43 6.78 -19.29 9.97
N GLY A 44 5.65 -18.58 10.05
CA GLY A 44 5.07 -17.82 8.93
C GLY A 44 5.11 -16.32 9.18
N LEU A 45 5.55 -15.54 8.18
CA LEU A 45 5.54 -14.07 8.21
C LEU A 45 4.60 -13.51 7.15
N SER A 46 3.82 -12.50 7.53
CA SER A 46 2.90 -11.78 6.64
C SER A 46 3.23 -10.29 6.58
N GLY A 47 3.31 -9.73 5.37
CA GLY A 47 3.62 -8.32 5.13
C GLY A 47 2.68 -7.67 4.12
N LEU A 48 2.24 -6.43 4.38
CA LEU A 48 1.36 -5.67 3.48
C LEU A 48 2.10 -4.53 2.76
N ILE A 49 3.06 -3.88 3.42
CA ILE A 49 3.73 -2.69 2.92
C ILE A 49 5.21 -2.96 2.66
N THR A 50 5.88 -2.12 1.86
CA THR A 50 7.28 -2.37 1.48
C THR A 50 8.23 -2.36 2.68
N PRO A 51 8.05 -1.56 3.76
CA PRO A 51 8.86 -1.69 4.96
C PRO A 51 8.78 -3.05 5.66
N SER A 52 7.69 -3.81 5.46
CA SER A 52 7.57 -5.17 6.03
C SER A 52 8.58 -6.16 5.43
N LEU A 53 9.09 -5.89 4.23
CA LEU A 53 10.08 -6.75 3.58
C LEU A 53 11.43 -6.73 4.32
N ASP A 54 11.85 -5.56 4.80
CA ASP A 54 13.09 -5.44 5.58
C ASP A 54 12.97 -6.16 6.92
N GLU A 55 11.81 -6.09 7.57
CA GLU A 55 11.53 -6.84 8.79
C GLU A 55 11.63 -8.35 8.55
N MET A 56 11.15 -8.86 7.40
CA MET A 56 11.29 -10.28 7.05
C MET A 56 12.76 -10.69 6.84
N VAL A 57 13.58 -9.83 6.21
CA VAL A 57 15.03 -10.05 6.09
C VAL A 57 15.67 -10.08 7.47
N TYR A 58 15.29 -9.16 8.36
CA TYR A 58 15.79 -9.10 9.72
C TYR A 58 15.43 -10.37 10.52
N VAL A 59 14.16 -10.82 10.47
CA VAL A 59 13.74 -12.06 11.13
C VAL A 59 14.53 -13.26 10.62
N ALA A 60 14.76 -13.39 9.31
CA ALA A 60 15.56 -14.49 8.75
C ALA A 60 16.99 -14.51 9.33
N ARG A 61 17.64 -13.34 9.41
CA ARG A 61 18.98 -13.20 10.00
C ARG A 61 19.01 -13.50 11.50
N GLU A 62 17.97 -13.11 12.23
CA GLU A 62 17.87 -13.40 13.67
C GLU A 62 17.61 -14.89 13.93
N LEU A 63 16.82 -15.56 13.08
CA LEU A 63 16.66 -17.02 13.13
C LEU A 63 18.01 -17.73 12.92
N GLU A 64 18.83 -17.27 11.97
CA GLU A 64 20.19 -17.80 11.79
C GLU A 64 21.08 -17.52 13.00
N ARG A 65 21.10 -16.27 13.49
CA ARG A 65 21.91 -15.84 14.63
C ARG A 65 21.61 -16.64 15.89
N GLU A 66 20.34 -16.96 16.11
CA GLU A 66 19.89 -17.72 17.28
C GLU A 66 19.80 -19.24 17.05
N GLY A 67 20.26 -19.72 15.89
CA GLY A 67 20.45 -21.15 15.62
C GLY A 67 19.16 -21.94 15.41
N PHE A 68 18.09 -21.31 14.93
CA PHE A 68 16.86 -22.03 14.58
C PHE A 68 17.10 -23.02 13.43
N ALA A 69 16.32 -24.11 13.41
CA ALA A 69 16.25 -25.08 12.31
C ALA A 69 14.89 -25.06 11.59
N THR A 70 13.93 -24.33 12.16
CA THR A 70 12.54 -24.25 11.72
C THR A 70 12.44 -23.57 10.34
N PRO A 71 11.75 -24.16 9.35
CA PRO A 71 11.45 -23.50 8.09
C PRO A 71 10.70 -22.17 8.25
N LEU A 72 10.98 -21.23 7.35
CA LEU A 72 10.39 -19.90 7.31
C LEU A 72 9.50 -19.74 6.07
N LEU A 73 8.22 -19.46 6.25
CA LEU A 73 7.26 -19.15 5.20
C LEU A 73 7.10 -17.64 5.08
N ILE A 74 7.18 -17.13 3.85
CA ILE A 74 7.05 -15.71 3.52
C ILE A 74 5.81 -15.51 2.65
N GLY A 75 4.91 -14.64 3.06
CA GLY A 75 3.70 -14.29 2.30
C GLY A 75 3.19 -12.88 2.56
N GLY A 76 2.13 -12.49 1.83
CA GLY A 76 1.52 -11.17 1.91
C GLY A 76 1.78 -10.29 0.69
N ALA A 77 1.05 -9.19 0.57
CA ALA A 77 0.87 -8.43 -0.67
C ALA A 77 2.17 -7.90 -1.30
N THR A 78 3.17 -7.52 -0.48
CA THR A 78 4.44 -6.99 -0.97
C THR A 78 5.50 -8.06 -1.22
N THR A 79 5.25 -9.29 -0.81
CA THR A 79 6.21 -10.39 -0.94
C THR A 79 6.19 -10.98 -2.35
N SER A 80 7.31 -11.56 -2.78
CA SER A 80 7.42 -12.23 -4.08
C SER A 80 8.50 -13.30 -4.07
N LYS A 81 8.43 -14.23 -5.03
CA LYS A 81 9.48 -15.24 -5.24
C LYS A 81 10.85 -14.59 -5.45
N VAL A 82 10.90 -13.51 -6.23
CA VAL A 82 12.15 -12.78 -6.54
C VAL A 82 12.74 -12.15 -5.29
N HIS A 83 11.95 -11.37 -4.55
CA HIS A 83 12.45 -10.71 -3.34
C HIS A 83 12.91 -11.73 -2.29
N THR A 84 12.13 -12.80 -2.08
CA THR A 84 12.47 -13.87 -1.13
C THR A 84 13.78 -14.54 -1.50
N ALA A 85 13.95 -14.91 -2.77
CA ALA A 85 15.17 -15.58 -3.25
C ALA A 85 16.42 -14.68 -3.15
N VAL A 86 16.29 -13.38 -3.41
CA VAL A 86 17.41 -12.45 -3.53
C VAL A 86 17.79 -11.79 -2.20
N LYS A 87 16.82 -11.51 -1.31
CA LYS A 87 17.05 -10.69 -0.11
C LYS A 87 16.80 -11.42 1.21
N ILE A 88 15.82 -12.33 1.29
CA ILE A 88 15.44 -13.00 2.54
C ILE A 88 16.20 -14.32 2.70
N ALA A 89 16.06 -15.24 1.74
CA ALA A 89 16.62 -16.58 1.78
C ALA A 89 18.16 -16.63 2.04
N PRO A 90 18.98 -15.69 1.52
CA PRO A 90 20.41 -15.69 1.84
C PRO A 90 20.74 -15.43 3.32
N GLY A 91 19.80 -14.88 4.09
CA GLY A 91 19.97 -14.56 5.50
C GLY A 91 19.75 -15.74 6.45
N TYR A 92 19.32 -16.91 5.97
CA TYR A 92 18.98 -18.06 6.81
C TYR A 92 19.28 -19.37 6.07
N LYS A 93 20.03 -20.29 6.70
CA LYS A 93 20.49 -21.53 6.04
C LYS A 93 19.39 -22.58 5.86
N ASN A 94 18.35 -22.52 6.68
CA ASN A 94 17.22 -23.45 6.63
C ASN A 94 16.20 -23.00 5.56
N PRO A 95 15.21 -23.84 5.21
CA PRO A 95 14.28 -23.52 4.13
C PRO A 95 13.54 -22.19 4.36
N VAL A 96 13.68 -21.25 3.43
CA VAL A 96 12.88 -20.03 3.33
C VAL A 96 12.02 -20.14 2.08
N ILE A 97 10.70 -20.12 2.22
CA ILE A 97 9.77 -20.41 1.14
C ILE A 97 8.72 -19.31 1.00
N TYR A 98 8.73 -18.64 -0.14
CA TYR A 98 7.65 -17.79 -0.60
C TYR A 98 6.40 -18.62 -0.93
N VAL A 99 5.28 -18.27 -0.33
CA VAL A 99 3.96 -18.88 -0.56
C VAL A 99 3.01 -17.80 -1.10
N PRO A 100 2.53 -17.92 -2.35
CA PRO A 100 1.78 -16.84 -3.00
C PRO A 100 0.33 -16.70 -2.51
N ASP A 101 -0.29 -17.76 -2.01
CA ASP A 101 -1.71 -17.82 -1.64
C ASP A 101 -1.95 -18.89 -0.57
N ALA A 102 -3.13 -18.87 0.09
CA ALA A 102 -3.43 -19.79 1.19
C ALA A 102 -3.59 -21.22 0.71
N SER A 103 -4.14 -21.43 -0.48
CA SER A 103 -4.33 -22.77 -1.07
C SER A 103 -3.00 -23.54 -1.19
N ARG A 104 -1.90 -22.85 -1.46
CA ARG A 104 -0.56 -23.47 -1.55
C ARG A 104 0.12 -23.67 -0.20
N ALA A 105 -0.29 -22.96 0.84
CA ALA A 105 0.33 -23.05 2.16
C ALA A 105 0.27 -24.47 2.73
N VAL A 106 -0.85 -25.17 2.53
CA VAL A 106 -1.05 -26.57 2.98
C VAL A 106 -0.05 -27.51 2.32
N GLY A 107 0.10 -27.42 0.99
CA GLY A 107 1.02 -28.27 0.24
C GLY A 107 2.48 -28.01 0.62
N VAL A 108 2.84 -26.75 0.89
CA VAL A 108 4.18 -26.37 1.37
C VAL A 108 4.43 -26.93 2.77
N ALA A 109 3.51 -26.73 3.71
CA ALA A 109 3.62 -27.24 5.07
C ALA A 109 3.74 -28.78 5.08
N SER A 110 2.89 -29.47 4.33
CA SER A 110 2.91 -30.94 4.25
C SER A 110 4.25 -31.48 3.73
N ASN A 111 4.81 -30.87 2.70
CA ASN A 111 6.12 -31.28 2.17
C ASN A 111 7.26 -30.99 3.15
N LEU A 112 7.21 -29.87 3.88
CA LEU A 112 8.24 -29.48 4.85
C LEU A 112 8.25 -30.37 6.10
N LEU A 113 7.10 -30.95 6.47
CA LEU A 113 6.94 -31.78 7.65
C LEU A 113 7.04 -33.28 7.35
N SER A 114 7.08 -33.66 6.07
CA SER A 114 7.28 -35.04 5.65
C SER A 114 8.75 -35.46 5.77
N GLU A 115 9.03 -36.53 6.50
CA GLU A 115 10.38 -37.11 6.65
C GLU A 115 11.01 -37.47 5.29
N ASN A 116 10.21 -37.94 4.34
CA ASN A 116 10.68 -38.42 3.03
C ASN A 116 10.73 -37.32 1.95
N ALA A 117 9.93 -36.26 2.10
CA ALA A 117 9.81 -35.22 1.08
C ALA A 117 10.58 -33.94 1.42
N LYS A 118 10.81 -33.63 2.71
CA LYS A 118 11.39 -32.36 3.18
C LYS A 118 12.68 -32.00 2.47
N GLU A 119 13.67 -32.90 2.47
CA GLU A 119 15.00 -32.59 1.93
C GLU A 119 14.95 -32.39 0.41
N LYS A 120 14.22 -33.26 -0.31
CA LYS A 120 14.04 -33.14 -1.76
C LYS A 120 13.30 -31.85 -2.14
N PHE A 121 12.26 -31.50 -1.39
CA PHE A 121 11.48 -30.30 -1.61
C PHE A 121 12.30 -29.04 -1.34
N ALA A 122 13.00 -28.99 -0.20
CA ALA A 122 13.88 -27.88 0.15
C ALA A 122 15.04 -27.70 -0.84
N ALA A 123 15.63 -28.80 -1.33
CA ALA A 123 16.64 -28.76 -2.40
C ALA A 123 16.08 -28.17 -3.70
N GLY A 124 14.89 -28.62 -4.13
CA GLY A 124 14.24 -28.07 -5.32
C GLY A 124 13.96 -26.57 -5.22
N ILE A 125 13.52 -26.08 -4.07
CA ILE A 125 13.30 -24.64 -3.84
C ILE A 125 14.63 -23.87 -3.86
N ARG A 126 15.69 -24.40 -3.27
CA ARG A 126 17.04 -23.78 -3.31
C ARG A 126 17.54 -23.63 -4.75
N ASP A 127 17.43 -24.67 -5.57
CA ASP A 127 17.82 -24.64 -6.98
C ASP A 127 17.01 -23.61 -7.78
N ASP A 128 15.71 -23.55 -7.51
CA ASP A 128 14.81 -22.56 -8.11
C ASP A 128 15.20 -21.13 -7.72
N TYR A 129 15.56 -20.90 -6.47
CA TYR A 129 15.97 -19.58 -5.99
C TYR A 129 17.31 -19.17 -6.55
N GLU A 130 18.22 -20.12 -6.76
CA GLU A 130 19.51 -19.84 -7.41
C GLU A 130 19.33 -19.41 -8.87
N LYS A 131 18.44 -20.06 -9.62
CA LYS A 131 18.07 -19.63 -10.98
C LYS A 131 17.47 -18.22 -10.97
N VAL A 132 16.60 -17.92 -10.02
CA VAL A 132 15.98 -16.60 -9.87
C VAL A 132 17.02 -15.53 -9.54
N ARG A 133 17.97 -15.80 -8.63
CA ARG A 133 19.08 -14.89 -8.29
C ARG A 133 19.95 -14.60 -9.52
N THR A 134 20.40 -15.65 -10.20
CA THR A 134 21.23 -15.53 -11.41
C THR A 134 20.51 -14.71 -12.50
N ALA A 135 19.21 -14.96 -12.72
CA ALA A 135 18.42 -14.21 -13.70
C ALA A 135 18.24 -12.73 -13.28
N HIS A 136 18.01 -12.46 -12.00
CA HIS A 136 17.87 -11.11 -11.47
C HIS A 136 19.18 -10.30 -11.63
N GLU A 137 20.33 -10.89 -11.33
CA GLU A 137 21.63 -10.24 -11.51
C GLU A 137 21.92 -9.87 -12.97
N ARG A 138 21.66 -10.78 -13.91
CA ARG A 138 21.75 -10.50 -15.36
C ARG A 138 20.81 -9.37 -15.80
N GLY A 139 19.59 -9.35 -15.25
CA GLY A 139 18.59 -8.32 -15.52
C GLY A 139 18.95 -6.93 -14.97
N ARG A 140 19.71 -6.88 -13.86
CA ARG A 140 20.22 -5.63 -13.26
C ARG A 140 21.29 -4.98 -14.13
N GLN A 141 22.17 -5.79 -14.73
CA GLN A 141 23.25 -5.31 -15.60
C GLN A 141 22.74 -4.74 -16.94
N THR A 142 21.51 -5.06 -17.36
CA THR A 142 21.02 -4.81 -18.73
C THR A 142 20.16 -3.56 -18.90
N LYS A 143 19.81 -2.83 -17.82
CA LYS A 143 18.98 -1.62 -17.95
C LYS A 143 19.77 -0.37 -17.58
N ALA A 144 20.25 0.35 -18.59
CA ALA A 144 20.90 1.64 -18.40
C ALA A 144 20.04 2.59 -17.56
N ARG A 145 20.69 3.28 -16.63
CA ARG A 145 20.12 4.36 -15.84
C ARG A 145 20.94 5.61 -16.10
N GLN A 146 20.28 6.76 -16.03
CA GLN A 146 20.91 8.05 -16.19
C GLN A 146 21.05 8.74 -14.83
N SER A 147 21.97 9.71 -14.75
CA SER A 147 22.10 10.55 -13.57
C SER A 147 20.80 11.29 -13.27
N LEU A 148 20.61 11.67 -12.01
CA LEU A 148 19.47 12.46 -11.58
C LEU A 148 19.35 13.77 -12.35
N ASP A 149 20.48 14.43 -12.64
CA ASP A 149 20.49 15.68 -13.40
C ASP A 149 20.05 15.48 -14.86
N ALA A 150 20.47 14.39 -15.50
CA ALA A 150 19.99 14.04 -16.84
C ALA A 150 18.48 13.74 -16.82
N ALA A 151 17.99 13.02 -15.81
CA ALA A 151 16.56 12.77 -15.63
C ALA A 151 15.77 14.08 -15.41
N ARG A 152 16.29 15.02 -14.61
CA ARG A 152 15.70 16.36 -14.40
C ARG A 152 15.68 17.20 -15.66
N ALA A 153 16.71 17.10 -16.50
CA ALA A 153 16.74 17.79 -17.79
C ALA A 153 15.61 17.30 -18.73
N ASN A 154 15.28 16.00 -18.66
CA ASN A 154 14.18 15.35 -19.37
C ASN A 154 12.85 15.31 -18.57
N ARG A 155 12.63 16.26 -17.64
CA ARG A 155 11.36 16.35 -16.89
C ARG A 155 10.16 16.63 -17.80
N PHE A 156 8.97 16.30 -17.32
CA PHE A 156 7.74 16.73 -17.99
C PHE A 156 7.62 18.26 -17.89
N LYS A 157 7.33 18.93 -19.00
CA LYS A 157 7.26 20.40 -19.11
C LYS A 157 5.88 20.77 -19.67
N PRO A 158 4.84 20.80 -18.83
CA PRO A 158 3.54 21.28 -19.28
C PRO A 158 3.61 22.78 -19.57
N ASP A 159 2.78 23.24 -20.50
CA ASP A 159 2.69 24.65 -20.84
C ASP A 159 1.83 25.41 -19.82
N TRP A 160 2.49 25.93 -18.79
CA TRP A 160 1.88 26.74 -17.73
C TRP A 160 1.37 28.11 -18.21
N SER A 161 1.71 28.55 -19.43
CA SER A 161 1.18 29.81 -19.98
C SER A 161 -0.26 29.66 -20.50
N SER A 162 -0.63 28.47 -20.95
CA SER A 162 -1.97 28.15 -21.46
C SER A 162 -2.88 27.50 -20.43
N PHE A 163 -2.30 26.83 -19.42
CA PHE A 163 -3.06 26.23 -18.32
C PHE A 163 -3.10 27.14 -17.08
N LYS A 164 -4.30 27.45 -16.60
CA LYS A 164 -4.52 28.18 -15.35
C LYS A 164 -5.06 27.21 -14.30
N PRO A 165 -4.26 26.85 -13.28
CA PRO A 165 -4.75 26.00 -12.20
C PRO A 165 -5.95 26.61 -11.50
N GLU A 166 -6.98 25.80 -11.29
CA GLU A 166 -8.18 26.22 -10.59
C GLU A 166 -7.90 26.36 -9.10
N ARG A 167 -8.28 27.50 -8.54
CA ARG A 167 -8.26 27.70 -7.10
C ARG A 167 -9.33 26.83 -6.43
N PRO A 168 -9.00 26.05 -5.39
CA PRO A 168 -9.99 25.36 -4.58
C PRO A 168 -11.05 26.31 -4.03
N LYS A 169 -12.32 25.87 -3.98
CA LYS A 169 -13.40 26.70 -3.41
C LYS A 169 -13.19 26.94 -1.92
N ILE A 170 -12.61 25.97 -1.22
CA ILE A 170 -12.31 26.03 0.21
C ILE A 170 -10.81 25.72 0.38
N LEU A 171 -10.11 26.58 1.13
CA LEU A 171 -8.73 26.32 1.58
C LEU A 171 -8.73 25.88 3.04
N GLY A 172 -7.68 25.20 3.46
CA GLY A 172 -7.59 24.61 4.80
C GLY A 172 -8.36 23.29 4.90
N LEU A 173 -8.70 22.89 6.12
CA LEU A 173 -9.22 21.56 6.43
C LEU A 173 -10.75 21.49 6.35
N THR A 174 -11.26 20.40 5.77
CA THR A 174 -12.65 19.97 5.84
C THR A 174 -12.70 18.59 6.48
N VAL A 175 -13.42 18.47 7.59
CA VAL A 175 -13.47 17.26 8.43
C VAL A 175 -14.87 16.65 8.37
N TYR A 176 -14.91 15.32 8.29
CA TYR A 176 -16.11 14.50 8.44
C TYR A 176 -15.87 13.53 9.59
N ASP A 177 -16.63 13.66 10.67
CA ASP A 177 -16.47 12.90 11.91
C ASP A 177 -17.43 11.72 12.04
N ASP A 178 -18.49 11.67 11.23
CA ASP A 178 -19.43 10.55 11.11
C ASP A 178 -20.06 10.54 9.70
N TYR A 179 -19.31 10.05 8.70
CA TYR A 179 -19.77 9.98 7.31
C TYR A 179 -20.75 8.82 7.10
N ASP A 180 -21.82 9.06 6.33
CA ASP A 180 -22.85 8.06 6.07
C ASP A 180 -22.29 6.84 5.29
N LEU A 181 -22.16 5.71 5.99
CA LEU A 181 -21.74 4.44 5.41
C LEU A 181 -22.68 3.96 4.30
N ALA A 182 -23.98 4.30 4.36
CA ALA A 182 -24.94 3.90 3.34
C ALA A 182 -24.61 4.54 1.99
N GLU A 183 -24.13 5.78 1.99
CA GLU A 183 -23.67 6.46 0.77
C GLU A 183 -22.45 5.74 0.17
N LEU A 184 -21.49 5.32 1.01
CA LEU A 184 -20.25 4.67 0.58
C LEU A 184 -20.49 3.35 -0.15
N THR A 185 -21.57 2.61 0.20
CA THR A 185 -21.90 1.33 -0.47
C THR A 185 -22.03 1.44 -1.99
N ARG A 186 -22.34 2.63 -2.52
CA ARG A 186 -22.50 2.90 -3.96
C ARG A 186 -21.18 3.06 -4.71
N TYR A 187 -20.09 3.24 -3.97
CA TYR A 187 -18.74 3.51 -4.50
C TYR A 187 -17.81 2.30 -4.34
N VAL A 188 -18.31 1.17 -3.84
CA VAL A 188 -17.50 -0.02 -3.62
C VAL A 188 -17.10 -0.64 -4.97
N ASP A 189 -15.80 -0.82 -5.17
CA ASP A 189 -15.30 -1.83 -6.11
C ASP A 189 -15.28 -3.19 -5.42
N TRP A 190 -16.17 -4.07 -5.87
CA TRP A 190 -16.31 -5.44 -5.35
C TRP A 190 -15.28 -6.40 -5.91
N THR A 191 -14.52 -6.02 -6.95
CA THR A 191 -13.53 -6.92 -7.54
C THR A 191 -12.45 -7.34 -6.53
N PRO A 192 -11.83 -6.43 -5.76
CA PRO A 192 -10.83 -6.85 -4.78
C PRO A 192 -11.45 -7.51 -3.53
N PHE A 193 -12.76 -7.33 -3.28
CA PHE A 193 -13.48 -8.12 -2.27
C PHE A 193 -13.46 -9.61 -2.64
N PHE A 194 -13.82 -9.98 -3.87
CA PHE A 194 -13.76 -11.38 -4.31
C PHE A 194 -12.33 -11.93 -4.33
N GLN A 195 -11.35 -11.11 -4.75
CA GLN A 195 -9.94 -11.51 -4.72
C GLN A 195 -9.45 -11.79 -3.30
N THR A 196 -9.92 -11.04 -2.31
CA THR A 196 -9.61 -11.28 -0.89
C THR A 196 -10.08 -12.67 -0.44
N TRP A 197 -11.18 -13.16 -1.03
CA TRP A 197 -11.74 -14.49 -0.78
C TRP A 197 -11.22 -15.56 -1.76
N GLU A 198 -10.11 -15.29 -2.46
CA GLU A 198 -9.49 -16.19 -3.44
C GLU A 198 -10.43 -16.58 -4.62
N LEU A 199 -11.45 -15.75 -4.90
CA LEU A 199 -12.34 -15.92 -6.05
C LEU A 199 -11.86 -15.05 -7.21
N ALA A 200 -11.29 -15.69 -8.23
CA ALA A 200 -10.77 -15.01 -9.41
C ALA A 200 -11.92 -14.58 -10.36
N GLY A 201 -11.95 -13.29 -10.69
CA GLY A 201 -12.92 -12.73 -11.63
C GLY A 201 -13.18 -11.26 -11.35
N LYS A 202 -13.75 -10.54 -12.33
CA LYS A 202 -14.15 -9.13 -12.18
C LYS A 202 -15.64 -9.05 -11.84
N TYR A 203 -16.03 -8.20 -10.89
CA TYR A 203 -17.45 -7.91 -10.66
C TYR A 203 -18.00 -6.99 -11.77
N PRO A 204 -19.26 -7.18 -12.24
CA PRO A 204 -20.24 -8.19 -11.82
C PRO A 204 -20.13 -9.53 -12.56
N GLU A 205 -19.23 -9.67 -13.54
CA GLU A 205 -19.15 -10.86 -14.39
C GLU A 205 -18.82 -12.15 -13.64
N ILE A 206 -18.06 -12.07 -12.54
CA ILE A 206 -17.76 -13.20 -11.65
C ILE A 206 -19.02 -13.90 -11.14
N LEU A 207 -20.14 -13.18 -10.99
CA LEU A 207 -21.41 -13.76 -10.52
C LEU A 207 -22.03 -14.73 -11.52
N LYS A 208 -21.61 -14.67 -12.79
CA LYS A 208 -22.09 -15.54 -13.87
C LYS A 208 -21.04 -16.58 -14.27
N ASP A 209 -19.91 -16.62 -13.58
CA ASP A 209 -18.83 -17.55 -13.90
C ASP A 209 -19.31 -19.01 -13.75
N PRO A 210 -19.05 -19.90 -14.73
CA PRO A 210 -19.56 -21.27 -14.69
C PRO A 210 -18.93 -22.15 -13.61
N VAL A 211 -17.77 -21.77 -13.06
CA VAL A 211 -17.03 -22.53 -12.05
C VAL A 211 -17.26 -21.94 -10.65
N VAL A 212 -17.08 -20.62 -10.50
CA VAL A 212 -17.11 -19.96 -9.18
C VAL A 212 -18.34 -19.10 -8.94
N GLY A 213 -19.21 -18.91 -9.94
CA GLY A 213 -20.30 -17.95 -9.88
C GLY A 213 -21.33 -18.24 -8.79
N SER A 214 -21.64 -19.51 -8.51
CA SER A 214 -22.57 -19.87 -7.43
C SER A 214 -22.05 -19.46 -6.05
N GLU A 215 -20.77 -19.72 -5.78
CA GLU A 215 -20.13 -19.32 -4.52
C GLU A 215 -19.93 -17.81 -4.45
N ALA A 216 -19.60 -17.16 -5.57
CA ALA A 216 -19.50 -15.69 -5.64
C ALA A 216 -20.85 -15.02 -5.33
N VAL A 217 -21.96 -15.52 -5.86
CA VAL A 217 -23.31 -15.02 -5.54
C VAL A 217 -23.63 -15.21 -4.06
N LYS A 218 -23.34 -16.38 -3.50
CA LYS A 218 -23.57 -16.67 -2.09
C LYS A 218 -22.78 -15.73 -1.18
N LEU A 219 -21.46 -15.65 -1.40
CA LEU A 219 -20.55 -14.76 -0.67
C LEU A 219 -21.00 -13.30 -0.76
N PHE A 220 -21.40 -12.85 -1.96
CA PHE A 220 -21.89 -11.49 -2.16
C PHE A 220 -23.18 -11.22 -1.37
N ASN A 221 -24.14 -12.15 -1.38
CA ASN A 221 -25.38 -11.99 -0.62
C ASN A 221 -25.12 -11.93 0.90
N GLU A 222 -24.20 -12.74 1.40
CA GLU A 222 -23.79 -12.73 2.81
C GLU A 222 -23.07 -11.41 3.17
N ALA A 223 -22.22 -10.92 2.29
CA ALA A 223 -21.56 -9.61 2.42
C ALA A 223 -22.59 -8.47 2.44
N GLN A 224 -23.59 -8.49 1.55
CA GLN A 224 -24.68 -7.52 1.52
C GLN A 224 -25.52 -7.56 2.81
N ALA A 225 -25.83 -8.76 3.31
CA ALA A 225 -26.58 -8.91 4.56
C ALA A 225 -25.79 -8.37 5.77
N MET A 226 -24.49 -8.67 5.86
CA MET A 226 -23.63 -8.10 6.90
C MET A 226 -23.49 -6.58 6.76
N LEU A 227 -23.39 -6.07 5.53
CA LEU A 227 -23.32 -4.64 5.25
C LEU A 227 -24.59 -3.90 5.71
N GLN A 228 -25.76 -4.48 5.48
CA GLN A 228 -27.02 -3.93 6.01
C GLN A 228 -27.03 -3.88 7.54
N ARG A 229 -26.58 -4.96 8.19
CA ARG A 229 -26.51 -5.02 9.65
C ARG A 229 -25.50 -4.04 10.23
N LEU A 230 -24.28 -3.99 9.70
CA LEU A 230 -23.23 -3.11 10.21
C LEU A 230 -23.62 -1.63 10.09
N ILE A 231 -24.39 -1.27 9.06
CA ILE A 231 -24.93 0.09 8.89
C ILE A 231 -26.09 0.33 9.88
N GLY A 232 -27.08 -0.57 9.91
CA GLY A 232 -28.27 -0.41 10.75
C GLY A 232 -27.99 -0.44 12.25
N GLU A 233 -27.05 -1.29 12.67
CA GLU A 233 -26.59 -1.44 14.05
C GLU A 233 -25.40 -0.53 14.37
N LYS A 234 -24.92 0.28 13.41
CA LYS A 234 -23.80 1.24 13.56
C LYS A 234 -22.52 0.62 14.15
N TRP A 235 -22.09 -0.52 13.60
CA TRP A 235 -20.87 -1.18 14.08
C TRP A 235 -19.61 -0.37 13.82
N LEU A 236 -19.60 0.40 12.73
CA LEU A 236 -18.44 1.14 12.26
C LEU A 236 -18.74 2.65 12.18
N THR A 237 -17.69 3.46 12.31
CA THR A 237 -17.75 4.91 12.07
C THR A 237 -16.77 5.29 10.97
N ALA A 238 -17.26 5.95 9.92
CA ALA A 238 -16.41 6.49 8.86
C ALA A 238 -15.99 7.92 9.17
N LYS A 239 -14.69 8.18 9.15
CA LYS A 239 -14.09 9.51 9.41
C LYS A 239 -13.17 9.92 8.29
N ALA A 240 -13.10 11.21 8.02
CA ALA A 240 -12.20 11.77 7.01
C ALA A 240 -11.76 13.18 7.34
N VAL A 241 -10.59 13.53 6.81
CA VAL A 241 -10.14 14.90 6.66
C VAL A 241 -9.60 15.09 5.25
N SER A 242 -9.93 16.21 4.65
CA SER A 242 -9.31 16.70 3.42
C SER A 242 -8.79 18.11 3.64
N GLY A 243 -7.74 18.49 2.92
CA GLY A 243 -7.16 19.82 3.00
C GLY A 243 -6.64 20.30 1.66
N PHE A 244 -6.65 21.62 1.46
CA PHE A 244 -6.11 22.27 0.27
C PHE A 244 -5.25 23.46 0.65
N TRP A 245 -4.10 23.58 0.00
CA TRP A 245 -3.14 24.63 0.27
C TRP A 245 -2.57 25.21 -1.02
N PRO A 246 -2.27 26.51 -1.05
CA PRO A 246 -1.39 27.08 -2.08
C PRO A 246 -0.08 26.29 -2.12
N ALA A 247 0.33 25.88 -3.31
CA ALA A 247 1.54 25.09 -3.50
C ALA A 247 2.23 25.44 -4.83
N ASN A 248 3.55 25.23 -4.88
CA ASN A 248 4.33 25.34 -6.10
C ASN A 248 5.46 24.32 -6.10
N SER A 249 5.84 23.84 -7.28
CA SER A 249 6.99 22.94 -7.39
C SER A 249 8.32 23.71 -7.32
N ILE A 250 9.32 23.07 -6.71
CA ILE A 250 10.72 23.50 -6.69
C ILE A 250 11.62 22.29 -6.95
N GLY A 251 12.21 22.24 -8.15
CA GLY A 251 12.92 21.04 -8.60
C GLY A 251 11.99 19.83 -8.68
N ASP A 252 12.25 18.81 -7.84
CA ASP A 252 11.41 17.60 -7.76
C ASP A 252 10.45 17.62 -6.56
N ASP A 253 10.36 18.71 -5.81
CA ASP A 253 9.51 18.82 -4.61
C ASP A 253 8.39 19.81 -4.79
N ILE A 254 7.46 19.82 -3.83
CA ILE A 254 6.32 20.73 -3.79
C ILE A 254 6.35 21.49 -2.47
N GLU A 255 6.60 22.80 -2.52
CA GLU A 255 6.43 23.68 -1.38
C GLU A 255 4.94 23.93 -1.13
N ILE A 256 4.55 23.85 0.13
CA ILE A 256 3.19 24.16 0.60
C ILE A 256 3.25 25.41 1.46
N TYR A 257 2.36 26.37 1.20
CA TYR A 257 2.35 27.67 1.86
C TYR A 257 1.20 27.82 2.86
N ALA A 258 1.42 28.68 3.86
CA ALA A 258 0.42 28.98 4.89
C ALA A 258 -0.86 29.63 4.34
N ASP A 259 -0.70 30.44 3.29
CA ASP A 259 -1.76 31.23 2.69
C ASP A 259 -1.41 31.64 1.25
N GLU A 260 -2.34 32.32 0.59
CA GLU A 260 -2.23 32.75 -0.81
C GLU A 260 -1.11 33.77 -1.08
N LYS A 261 -0.53 34.39 -0.02
CA LYS A 261 0.61 35.29 -0.19
C LYS A 261 1.89 34.53 -0.53
N ARG A 262 1.93 33.20 -0.27
CA ARG A 262 3.05 32.31 -0.60
C ARG A 262 4.40 32.78 -0.03
N SER A 263 4.36 33.49 1.09
CA SER A 263 5.55 34.06 1.76
C SER A 263 6.15 33.14 2.83
N LYS A 264 5.33 32.25 3.39
CA LYS A 264 5.73 31.31 4.45
C LYS A 264 5.43 29.87 4.00
N VAL A 265 6.50 29.09 3.81
CA VAL A 265 6.42 27.64 3.60
C VAL A 265 6.08 26.97 4.94
N ILE A 266 5.07 26.10 4.95
CA ILE A 266 4.64 25.34 6.14
C ILE A 266 5.02 23.86 6.06
N ALA A 267 5.23 23.34 4.84
CA ALA A 267 5.71 21.99 4.59
C ALA A 267 6.30 21.90 3.18
N THR A 268 7.08 20.85 2.95
CA THR A 268 7.55 20.46 1.62
C THR A 268 7.20 18.99 1.44
N ILE A 269 6.53 18.67 0.33
CA ILE A 269 6.28 17.28 -0.08
C ILE A 269 7.42 16.87 -0.98
N HIS A 270 8.11 15.80 -0.61
CA HIS A 270 9.25 15.32 -1.35
C HIS A 270 8.84 14.27 -2.37
N THR A 271 9.17 14.50 -3.64
CA THR A 271 8.85 13.54 -4.71
C THR A 271 10.12 12.93 -5.32
N MET A 272 9.90 11.84 -6.06
CA MET A 272 10.94 11.07 -6.71
C MET A 272 10.74 11.10 -8.21
N ARG A 273 11.85 11.04 -8.94
CA ARG A 273 11.91 11.09 -10.40
C ARG A 273 12.35 9.75 -10.99
N GLN A 274 11.71 9.36 -12.08
CA GLN A 274 12.14 8.20 -12.87
C GLN A 274 13.58 8.40 -13.39
N GLN A 275 14.48 7.42 -13.20
CA GLN A 275 15.88 7.48 -13.69
C GLN A 275 16.19 6.49 -14.83
N MET A 276 15.18 5.82 -15.40
CA MET A 276 15.36 5.02 -16.61
C MET A 276 15.72 5.90 -17.81
N VAL A 277 16.69 5.45 -18.62
CA VAL A 277 16.95 6.04 -19.94
C VAL A 277 15.69 5.89 -20.78
N ARG A 278 15.35 6.94 -21.53
CA ARG A 278 14.19 7.00 -22.42
C ARG A 278 14.69 6.95 -23.85
N ASP A 279 14.29 5.92 -24.59
CA ASP A 279 14.61 5.77 -26.01
C ASP A 279 13.60 6.48 -26.92
N ASN A 280 12.71 7.27 -26.32
CA ASN A 280 11.64 8.02 -26.97
C ASN A 280 11.46 9.39 -26.29
N ASP A 281 10.61 10.23 -26.85
CA ASP A 281 10.32 11.57 -26.33
C ASP A 281 9.51 11.59 -25.02
N ARG A 282 9.40 10.45 -24.32
CA ARG A 282 8.71 10.43 -23.03
C ARG A 282 9.58 11.07 -21.97
N ALA A 283 8.95 11.89 -21.15
CA ALA A 283 9.58 12.48 -19.98
C ALA A 283 9.99 11.42 -18.93
N ASN A 284 10.94 11.82 -18.10
CA ASN A 284 11.21 11.21 -16.81
C ASN A 284 10.34 11.90 -15.76
N PHE A 285 9.19 11.32 -15.44
CA PHE A 285 8.20 11.94 -14.56
C PHE A 285 8.66 12.01 -13.11
N ALA A 286 8.30 13.11 -12.44
CA ALA A 286 8.15 13.25 -11.00
C ALA A 286 6.76 13.83 -10.72
N LEU A 287 6.16 13.54 -9.56
CA LEU A 287 4.82 14.06 -9.23
C LEU A 287 4.80 15.59 -9.16
N ALA A 288 5.92 16.20 -8.74
CA ALA A 288 6.09 17.65 -8.72
C ALA A 288 5.94 18.32 -10.10
N ASP A 289 6.14 17.58 -11.20
CA ASP A 289 5.99 18.12 -12.56
C ASP A 289 4.54 18.54 -12.87
N PHE A 290 3.57 18.07 -12.09
CA PHE A 290 2.14 18.38 -12.24
C PHE A 290 1.65 19.53 -11.36
N VAL A 291 2.57 20.26 -10.71
CA VAL A 291 2.27 21.46 -9.93
C VAL A 291 3.11 22.61 -10.48
N ALA A 292 2.52 23.79 -10.64
CA ALA A 292 3.17 24.92 -11.29
C ALA A 292 4.51 25.28 -10.61
N PRO A 293 5.61 25.37 -11.38
CA PRO A 293 6.91 25.79 -10.87
C PRO A 293 6.85 27.15 -10.21
N LYS A 294 7.56 27.31 -9.09
CA LYS A 294 7.61 28.59 -8.35
C LYS A 294 8.09 29.77 -9.21
N ASP A 295 9.04 29.52 -10.11
CA ASP A 295 9.60 30.51 -11.02
C ASP A 295 8.66 30.88 -12.19
N SER A 296 7.61 30.10 -12.44
CA SER A 296 6.58 30.43 -13.44
C SER A 296 5.69 31.60 -13.01
N GLY A 297 5.62 31.91 -11.71
CA GLY A 297 4.69 32.88 -11.14
C GLY A 297 3.22 32.45 -11.18
N VAL A 298 2.91 31.24 -11.64
CA VAL A 298 1.55 30.71 -11.69
C VAL A 298 1.14 30.18 -10.32
N ALA A 299 -0.02 30.63 -9.83
CA ALA A 299 -0.60 30.16 -8.58
C ALA A 299 -1.22 28.76 -8.77
N ASP A 300 -0.71 27.78 -8.05
CA ASP A 300 -1.22 26.40 -8.05
C ASP A 300 -1.45 25.89 -6.62
N TYR A 301 -1.99 24.68 -6.49
CA TYR A 301 -2.49 24.11 -5.24
C TYR A 301 -2.20 22.62 -5.18
N LEU A 302 -2.07 22.13 -3.96
CA LEU A 302 -2.01 20.70 -3.67
C LEU A 302 -3.09 20.39 -2.64
N GLY A 303 -3.78 19.26 -2.83
CA GLY A 303 -4.68 18.72 -1.82
C GLY A 303 -4.10 17.52 -1.10
N GLY A 304 -4.68 17.17 0.04
CA GLY A 304 -4.37 15.97 0.80
C GLY A 304 -5.60 15.41 1.48
N PHE A 305 -5.59 14.10 1.79
CA PHE A 305 -6.67 13.46 2.53
C PHE A 305 -6.18 12.29 3.40
N ALA A 306 -6.98 12.00 4.42
CA ALA A 306 -6.98 10.73 5.14
C ALA A 306 -8.43 10.33 5.43
N VAL A 307 -8.78 9.09 5.14
CA VAL A 307 -10.10 8.49 5.37
C VAL A 307 -9.95 7.18 6.14
N THR A 308 -10.99 6.79 6.88
CA THR A 308 -11.10 5.46 7.48
C THR A 308 -12.56 5.04 7.60
N ALA A 309 -12.81 3.75 7.47
CA ALA A 309 -14.04 3.08 7.89
C ALA A 309 -13.76 2.00 8.95
N GLY A 310 -12.59 2.07 9.60
CA GLY A 310 -12.06 1.02 10.47
C GLY A 310 -12.38 1.17 11.95
N HIS A 311 -12.92 2.32 12.40
CA HIS A 311 -13.33 2.48 13.80
C HIS A 311 -14.46 1.52 14.13
N GLY A 312 -14.29 0.72 15.19
CA GLY A 312 -15.24 -0.31 15.61
C GLY A 312 -14.93 -1.72 15.12
N VAL A 313 -14.04 -1.89 14.13
CA VAL A 313 -13.70 -3.22 13.57
C VAL A 313 -13.15 -4.16 14.65
N ASP A 314 -12.14 -3.74 15.42
CA ASP A 314 -11.49 -4.63 16.39
C ASP A 314 -12.44 -5.05 17.52
N ALA A 315 -13.27 -4.12 17.99
CA ALA A 315 -14.26 -4.39 19.02
C ALA A 315 -15.24 -5.47 18.55
N LYS A 316 -15.71 -5.36 17.30
CA LYS A 316 -16.68 -6.31 16.73
C LYS A 316 -16.05 -7.64 16.36
N VAL A 317 -14.82 -7.65 15.84
CA VAL A 317 -14.04 -8.87 15.61
C VAL A 317 -13.79 -9.62 16.92
N ALA A 318 -13.52 -8.91 18.02
CA ALA A 318 -13.38 -9.53 19.35
C ALA A 318 -14.69 -10.16 19.86
N GLU A 319 -15.86 -9.70 19.41
CA GLU A 319 -17.15 -10.37 19.69
C GLU A 319 -17.27 -11.69 18.91
N PHE A 320 -16.96 -11.68 17.61
CA PHE A 320 -16.99 -12.89 16.77
C PHE A 320 -15.99 -13.95 17.21
N ALA A 321 -14.83 -13.54 17.71
CA ALA A 321 -13.83 -14.45 18.27
C ALA A 321 -14.38 -15.27 19.46
N LYS A 322 -15.28 -14.72 20.28
CA LYS A 322 -15.90 -15.43 21.42
C LYS A 322 -16.83 -16.55 20.98
N THR A 323 -17.33 -16.49 19.74
CA THR A 323 -18.19 -17.52 19.15
C THR A 323 -17.45 -18.34 18.09
N HIS A 324 -16.12 -18.19 17.98
CA HIS A 324 -15.29 -18.86 16.98
C HIS A 324 -15.76 -18.62 15.54
N ASP A 325 -16.26 -17.41 15.26
CA ASP A 325 -16.77 -17.03 13.93
C ASP A 325 -15.68 -16.27 13.13
N ASP A 326 -14.70 -17.04 12.66
CA ASP A 326 -13.62 -16.52 11.81
C ASP A 326 -14.14 -15.97 10.49
N TYR A 327 -15.20 -16.57 9.95
CA TYR A 327 -15.84 -16.14 8.72
C TYR A 327 -16.39 -14.72 8.86
N ALA A 328 -17.18 -14.44 9.91
CA ALA A 328 -17.72 -13.10 10.14
C ALA A 328 -16.62 -12.08 10.44
N SER A 329 -15.55 -12.49 11.12
CA SER A 329 -14.39 -11.64 11.38
C SER A 329 -13.68 -11.22 10.10
N ILE A 330 -13.41 -12.16 9.19
CA ILE A 330 -12.78 -11.91 7.90
C ILE A 330 -13.72 -11.06 7.02
N MET A 331 -15.01 -11.38 6.99
CA MET A 331 -16.03 -10.64 6.25
C MET A 331 -16.09 -9.18 6.70
N LEU A 332 -16.16 -8.92 8.01
CA LEU A 332 -16.22 -7.55 8.53
C LEU A 332 -14.96 -6.75 8.17
N LYS A 333 -13.78 -7.35 8.32
CA LYS A 333 -12.51 -6.70 7.95
C LYS A 333 -12.47 -6.37 6.46
N ALA A 334 -12.87 -7.32 5.61
CA ALA A 334 -12.92 -7.13 4.16
C ALA A 334 -13.92 -6.03 3.76
N LEU A 335 -15.10 -5.99 4.38
CA LEU A 335 -16.10 -4.94 4.17
C LEU A 335 -15.59 -3.57 4.64
N ALA A 336 -14.94 -3.48 5.80
CA ALA A 336 -14.37 -2.24 6.29
C ALA A 336 -13.29 -1.69 5.34
N ASP A 337 -12.44 -2.57 4.80
CA ASP A 337 -11.44 -2.20 3.79
C ASP A 337 -12.09 -1.68 2.50
N ARG A 338 -13.14 -2.36 2.01
CA ARG A 338 -13.94 -1.89 0.86
C ARG A 338 -14.60 -0.54 1.11
N LEU A 339 -15.11 -0.31 2.32
CA LEU A 339 -15.71 0.97 2.71
C LEU A 339 -14.67 2.09 2.80
N ALA A 340 -13.45 1.81 3.27
CA ALA A 340 -12.37 2.79 3.31
C ALA A 340 -11.93 3.22 1.90
N GLU A 341 -11.80 2.27 0.97
CA GLU A 341 -11.51 2.56 -0.45
C GLU A 341 -12.66 3.30 -1.14
N ALA A 342 -13.91 2.88 -0.89
CA ALA A 342 -15.09 3.59 -1.36
C ALA A 342 -15.15 5.04 -0.83
N PHE A 343 -14.70 5.26 0.42
CA PHE A 343 -14.62 6.60 0.97
C PHE A 343 -13.53 7.44 0.29
N ALA A 344 -12.37 6.85 -0.04
CA ALA A 344 -11.35 7.55 -0.80
C ALA A 344 -11.86 8.00 -2.18
N GLU A 345 -12.60 7.13 -2.88
CA GLU A 345 -13.23 7.45 -4.17
C GLU A 345 -14.30 8.53 -4.02
N ARG A 346 -15.21 8.37 -3.06
CA ARG A 346 -16.29 9.33 -2.80
C ARG A 346 -15.74 10.70 -2.42
N LEU A 347 -14.78 10.76 -1.49
CA LEU A 347 -14.18 12.02 -1.08
C LEU A 347 -13.45 12.68 -2.24
N HIS A 348 -12.73 11.91 -3.07
CA HIS A 348 -12.10 12.46 -4.27
C HIS A 348 -13.14 13.01 -5.25
N GLU A 349 -14.28 12.33 -5.47
CA GLU A 349 -15.38 12.87 -6.28
C GLU A 349 -15.90 14.21 -5.73
N ARG A 350 -16.08 14.32 -4.40
CA ARG A 350 -16.44 15.58 -3.74
C ARG A 350 -15.37 16.65 -3.90
N VAL A 351 -14.09 16.28 -3.84
CA VAL A 351 -12.99 17.22 -4.11
C VAL A 351 -13.13 17.79 -5.53
N ARG A 352 -13.28 16.94 -6.54
CA ARG A 352 -13.37 17.38 -7.94
C ARG A 352 -14.59 18.26 -8.20
N LYS A 353 -15.75 17.94 -7.62
CA LYS A 353 -17.03 18.61 -7.91
C LYS A 353 -17.33 19.79 -6.98
N GLU A 354 -17.05 19.62 -5.70
CA GLU A 354 -17.53 20.49 -4.62
C GLU A 354 -16.39 21.30 -4.00
N LEU A 355 -15.37 20.64 -3.42
CA LEU A 355 -14.40 21.28 -2.53
C LEU A 355 -13.28 22.02 -3.28
N TRP A 356 -12.66 21.35 -4.26
CA TRP A 356 -11.75 21.99 -5.22
C TRP A 356 -12.57 22.57 -6.37
N GLY A 357 -13.46 21.75 -6.93
CA GLY A 357 -14.53 22.22 -7.82
C GLY A 357 -14.13 22.49 -9.26
N TYR A 358 -13.00 21.94 -9.74
CA TYR A 358 -12.55 22.07 -11.13
C TYR A 358 -13.37 21.21 -12.13
N ALA A 359 -14.25 20.33 -11.63
CA ALA A 359 -15.10 19.46 -12.46
C ALA A 359 -16.56 19.40 -11.94
N ALA A 360 -17.16 20.56 -11.63
CA ALA A 360 -18.50 20.62 -11.03
C ALA A 360 -19.63 19.92 -11.83
N SER A 361 -19.49 19.81 -13.15
CA SER A 361 -20.47 19.16 -14.03
C SER A 361 -20.26 17.65 -14.23
N GLU A 362 -19.28 17.06 -13.53
CA GLU A 362 -18.93 15.64 -13.64
C GLU A 362 -20.10 14.70 -13.27
N LYS A 363 -20.38 13.72 -14.15
CA LYS A 363 -21.41 12.69 -14.00
C LYS A 363 -20.88 11.34 -14.44
N PHE A 364 -20.04 10.73 -13.60
CA PHE A 364 -19.47 9.40 -13.85
C PHE A 364 -20.28 8.32 -13.14
N SER A 365 -20.39 7.15 -13.78
CA SER A 365 -20.83 5.93 -13.12
C SER A 365 -19.74 5.37 -12.21
N ASN A 366 -20.05 4.42 -11.33
CA ASN A 366 -19.03 3.78 -10.51
C ASN A 366 -17.95 3.07 -11.36
N ASP A 367 -18.34 2.47 -12.50
CA ASP A 367 -17.38 1.86 -13.43
C ASP A 367 -16.44 2.90 -14.06
N ASP A 368 -16.95 4.10 -14.37
CA ASP A 368 -16.12 5.19 -14.87
C ASP A 368 -15.15 5.71 -13.79
N LEU A 369 -15.57 5.73 -12.52
CA LEU A 369 -14.73 6.10 -11.38
C LEU A 369 -13.61 5.08 -11.16
N ILE A 370 -13.93 3.78 -11.17
CA ILE A 370 -12.95 2.68 -11.07
C ILE A 370 -11.96 2.72 -12.26
N ALA A 371 -12.45 3.07 -13.45
CA ALA A 371 -11.62 3.24 -14.63
C ALA A 371 -10.85 4.57 -14.67
N GLU A 372 -10.93 5.38 -13.60
CA GLU A 372 -10.23 6.66 -13.44
C GLU A 372 -10.46 7.65 -14.60
N ARG A 373 -11.68 7.69 -15.15
CA ARG A 373 -12.01 8.54 -16.32
C ARG A 373 -12.12 10.03 -16.03
N TYR A 374 -11.91 10.43 -14.78
CA TYR A 374 -11.94 11.81 -14.35
C TYR A 374 -10.58 12.50 -14.50
N ARG A 375 -10.62 13.84 -14.43
CA ARG A 375 -9.42 14.67 -14.39
C ARG A 375 -8.79 14.67 -12.99
N GLY A 376 -7.47 14.58 -12.96
CA GLY A 376 -6.66 14.63 -11.73
C GLY A 376 -6.44 13.24 -11.12
N ILE A 377 -5.52 13.17 -10.18
CA ILE A 377 -5.10 11.91 -9.52
C ILE A 377 -5.02 12.08 -8.01
N ARG A 378 -5.03 10.95 -7.30
CA ARG A 378 -4.96 10.89 -5.84
C ARG A 378 -3.82 10.01 -5.28
N PRO A 379 -2.53 10.26 -5.64
CA PRO A 379 -1.42 9.38 -5.30
C PRO A 379 -1.23 9.24 -3.79
N ALA A 380 -1.08 7.99 -3.35
CA ALA A 380 -0.93 7.59 -1.96
C ALA A 380 0.50 7.12 -1.65
N PRO A 381 1.18 7.69 -0.63
CA PRO A 381 2.53 7.27 -0.26
C PRO A 381 2.67 5.76 -0.01
N GLY A 382 3.60 5.13 -0.70
CA GLY A 382 3.81 3.67 -0.74
C GLY A 382 3.43 3.04 -2.09
N TYR A 383 2.62 3.72 -2.90
CA TYR A 383 2.33 3.29 -4.26
C TYR A 383 3.52 3.56 -5.20
N PRO A 384 3.60 2.87 -6.36
CA PRO A 384 4.73 3.03 -7.29
C PRO A 384 5.02 4.48 -7.74
N ALA A 385 4.03 5.38 -7.73
CA ALA A 385 4.19 6.79 -8.10
C ALA A 385 4.83 7.66 -7.01
N CYS A 386 4.74 7.25 -5.75
CA CYS A 386 5.32 7.91 -4.59
C CYS A 386 5.70 6.85 -3.52
N PRO A 387 6.73 6.03 -3.78
CA PRO A 387 7.00 4.83 -2.99
C PRO A 387 7.53 5.13 -1.57
N ASP A 388 7.96 6.36 -1.30
CA ASP A 388 8.44 6.77 0.02
C ASP A 388 7.29 6.85 1.05
N HIS A 389 7.22 5.84 1.91
CA HIS A 389 6.22 5.74 2.97
C HIS A 389 6.29 6.88 3.99
N THR A 390 7.46 7.50 4.17
CA THR A 390 7.69 8.49 5.23
C THR A 390 7.03 9.84 4.92
N GLU A 391 6.62 10.10 3.67
CA GLU A 391 5.83 11.28 3.30
C GLU A 391 4.45 11.32 3.99
N LYS A 392 3.95 10.19 4.50
CA LYS A 392 2.76 10.18 5.36
C LYS A 392 2.97 11.04 6.61
N ALA A 393 4.20 11.15 7.14
CA ALA A 393 4.47 12.00 8.29
C ALA A 393 4.14 13.47 8.03
N THR A 394 4.52 13.98 6.86
CA THR A 394 4.24 15.35 6.43
C THR A 394 2.75 15.53 6.18
N LEU A 395 2.11 14.56 5.50
CA LEU A 395 0.67 14.56 5.28
C LEU A 395 -0.13 14.57 6.60
N TRP A 396 0.28 13.77 7.60
CA TRP A 396 -0.35 13.72 8.91
C TRP A 396 -0.31 15.07 9.62
N LYS A 397 0.84 15.77 9.57
CA LYS A 397 1.00 17.10 10.15
C LYS A 397 0.12 18.14 9.47
N LEU A 398 0.08 18.12 8.13
CA LEU A 398 -0.73 19.07 7.34
C LEU A 398 -2.23 18.92 7.63
N LEU A 399 -2.69 17.68 7.73
CA LEU A 399 -4.11 17.36 7.92
C LEU A 399 -4.55 17.36 9.39
N ASP A 400 -3.62 17.45 10.34
CA ASP A 400 -3.88 17.12 11.75
C ASP A 400 -4.63 15.77 11.83
N ALA A 401 -4.14 14.78 11.06
CA ALA A 401 -4.91 13.61 10.65
C ALA A 401 -5.33 12.73 11.82
N GLU A 402 -4.44 12.50 12.78
CA GLU A 402 -4.75 11.69 13.98
C GLU A 402 -5.86 12.34 14.81
N LYS A 403 -5.81 13.65 15.01
CA LYS A 403 -6.86 14.36 15.76
C LYS A 403 -8.21 14.32 15.04
N ASN A 404 -8.21 14.55 13.73
CA ASN A 404 -9.44 14.69 12.95
C ASN A 404 -10.08 13.34 12.59
N THR A 405 -9.28 12.28 12.46
CA THR A 405 -9.77 10.97 12.02
C THR A 405 -9.61 9.88 13.06
N GLY A 406 -8.74 10.04 14.06
CA GLY A 406 -8.33 8.97 14.97
C GLY A 406 -7.38 7.94 14.35
N VAL A 407 -6.94 8.13 13.10
CA VAL A 407 -6.00 7.21 12.43
C VAL A 407 -4.57 7.56 12.82
N GLN A 408 -3.86 6.57 13.36
CA GLN A 408 -2.48 6.66 13.80
C GLN A 408 -1.51 6.13 12.75
N LEU A 409 -0.26 6.58 12.80
CA LEU A 409 0.85 6.01 12.04
C LEU A 409 1.70 5.13 12.96
N THR A 410 2.01 3.93 12.51
CA THR A 410 3.00 3.06 13.15
C THR A 410 4.43 3.56 12.85
N GLU A 411 5.42 2.96 13.51
CA GLU A 411 6.84 3.22 13.23
C GLU A 411 7.24 2.95 11.77
N SER A 412 6.52 2.04 11.09
CA SER A 412 6.68 1.71 9.67
C SER A 412 5.79 2.52 8.73
N PHE A 413 5.12 3.56 9.24
CA PHE A 413 4.14 4.38 8.51
C PHE A 413 2.99 3.56 7.91
N ALA A 414 2.62 2.45 8.56
CA ALA A 414 1.33 1.81 8.36
C ALA A 414 0.25 2.62 9.09
N MET A 415 -0.98 2.58 8.60
CA MET A 415 -2.11 3.29 9.19
C MET A 415 -2.90 2.37 10.12
N TRP A 416 -3.38 2.91 11.23
CA TRP A 416 -4.23 2.19 12.20
C TRP A 416 -5.41 3.05 12.64
N PRO A 417 -6.68 2.60 12.53
CA PRO A 417 -7.14 1.29 12.05
C PRO A 417 -6.71 0.95 10.61
N ALA A 418 -6.58 -0.34 10.31
CA ALA A 418 -6.00 -0.79 9.04
C ALA A 418 -6.87 -0.43 7.81
N ALA A 419 -8.19 -0.39 7.96
CA ALA A 419 -9.13 0.06 6.93
C ALA A 419 -9.10 1.60 6.81
N ALA A 420 -8.01 2.11 6.23
CA ALA A 420 -7.74 3.52 6.06
C ALA A 420 -6.97 3.77 4.75
N VAL A 421 -7.20 4.94 4.15
CA VAL A 421 -6.52 5.39 2.93
C VAL A 421 -6.09 6.84 3.12
N SER A 422 -4.89 7.19 2.68
CA SER A 422 -4.39 8.56 2.69
C SER A 422 -3.55 8.85 1.46
N GLY A 423 -3.56 10.11 1.02
CA GLY A 423 -2.81 10.52 -0.15
C GLY A 423 -2.93 12.01 -0.44
N PHE A 424 -2.42 12.39 -1.60
CA PHE A 424 -2.46 13.75 -2.12
C PHE A 424 -3.50 13.88 -3.22
N TYR A 425 -3.87 15.10 -3.59
CA TYR A 425 -4.70 15.40 -4.76
C TYR A 425 -3.94 16.32 -5.71
N PHE A 426 -3.93 15.95 -7.00
CA PHE A 426 -3.37 16.76 -8.08
C PHE A 426 -4.48 17.03 -9.12
N ALA A 427 -4.71 18.30 -9.44
CA ALA A 427 -5.77 18.72 -10.35
C ALA A 427 -5.31 18.86 -11.82
N HIS A 428 -4.01 18.85 -12.10
CA HIS A 428 -3.51 19.07 -13.46
C HIS A 428 -4.07 17.99 -14.42
N PRO A 429 -4.59 18.35 -15.61
CA PRO A 429 -5.22 17.41 -16.53
C PRO A 429 -4.28 16.31 -17.04
N ASP A 430 -3.00 16.64 -17.15
CA ASP A 430 -1.94 15.69 -17.50
C ASP A 430 -1.40 14.87 -16.32
N ALA A 431 -1.88 15.08 -15.10
CA ALA A 431 -1.44 14.26 -13.98
C ALA A 431 -1.88 12.81 -14.18
N ARG A 432 -0.95 11.87 -13.98
CA ARG A 432 -1.18 10.44 -14.22
C ARG A 432 -0.34 9.60 -13.28
N TYR A 433 -0.80 8.39 -12.98
CA TYR A 433 0.01 7.42 -12.26
C TYR A 433 1.14 6.89 -13.14
N PHE A 434 2.33 6.80 -12.56
CA PHE A 434 3.50 6.20 -13.17
C PHE A 434 4.29 5.45 -12.09
N GLY A 435 5.08 4.45 -12.47
CA GLY A 435 6.04 3.86 -11.54
C GLY A 435 7.35 4.64 -11.56
N VAL A 436 7.82 5.12 -10.41
CA VAL A 436 9.17 5.72 -10.26
C VAL A 436 10.24 4.70 -10.73
N GLY A 437 10.03 3.43 -10.39
CA GLY A 437 10.94 2.35 -10.76
C GLY A 437 12.23 2.36 -9.94
N LYS A 438 13.31 1.89 -10.55
CA LYS A 438 14.63 1.81 -9.93
C LYS A 438 15.38 3.14 -10.02
N ILE A 439 15.98 3.57 -8.92
CA ILE A 439 16.73 4.83 -8.77
C ILE A 439 18.20 4.55 -8.42
N GLU A 440 19.05 5.52 -8.74
CA GLU A 440 20.49 5.50 -8.48
C GLU A 440 20.84 6.21 -7.17
N ARG A 441 22.10 6.04 -6.75
CA ARG A 441 22.61 6.56 -5.48
C ARG A 441 22.52 8.09 -5.38
N ASP A 442 22.75 8.79 -6.47
CA ASP A 442 22.67 10.25 -6.54
C ASP A 442 21.28 10.80 -6.15
N GLN A 443 20.20 10.12 -6.53
CA GLN A 443 18.84 10.48 -6.13
C GLN A 443 18.55 10.15 -4.68
N VAL A 444 19.07 9.03 -4.16
CA VAL A 444 18.93 8.70 -2.74
C VAL A 444 19.65 9.74 -1.87
N GLU A 445 20.87 10.12 -2.25
CA GLU A 445 21.64 11.16 -1.57
C GLU A 445 20.93 12.52 -1.64
N SER A 446 20.41 12.90 -2.81
CA SER A 446 19.60 14.13 -2.97
C SER A 446 18.34 14.12 -2.11
N LEU A 447 17.61 13.00 -2.04
CA LEU A 447 16.40 12.88 -1.21
C LEU A 447 16.73 12.88 0.28
N ALA A 448 17.77 12.15 0.69
CA ALA A 448 18.26 12.14 2.07
C ALA A 448 18.63 13.55 2.53
N GLN A 449 19.36 14.31 1.71
CA GLN A 449 19.68 15.70 1.99
C GLN A 449 18.43 16.58 2.13
N ARG A 450 17.49 16.51 1.17
CA ARG A 450 16.26 17.33 1.16
C ARG A 450 15.36 17.03 2.36
N LYS A 451 15.35 15.78 2.84
CA LYS A 451 14.58 15.32 3.99
C LYS A 451 15.33 15.42 5.32
N ASN A 452 16.57 15.91 5.30
CA ASN A 452 17.46 15.94 6.45
C ASN A 452 17.55 14.56 7.16
N MET A 453 17.71 13.51 6.37
CA MET A 453 17.81 12.13 6.79
C MET A 453 19.18 11.57 6.41
N ARG A 454 19.71 10.60 7.16
CA ARG A 454 20.96 9.94 6.75
C ARG A 454 20.70 9.07 5.53
N VAL A 455 21.70 8.95 4.66
CA VAL A 455 21.62 8.11 3.45
C VAL A 455 21.23 6.66 3.77
N PRO A 456 21.81 5.98 4.79
CA PRO A 456 21.41 4.61 5.11
C PRO A 456 19.94 4.46 5.55
N ASP A 457 19.39 5.47 6.23
CA ASP A 457 17.98 5.45 6.63
C ASP A 457 17.08 5.59 5.39
N MET A 458 17.48 6.43 4.43
CA MET A 458 16.75 6.58 3.15
C MET A 458 16.86 5.33 2.27
N GLU A 459 18.04 4.71 2.21
CA GLU A 459 18.27 3.43 1.52
C GLU A 459 17.35 2.33 2.07
N ARG A 460 17.16 2.27 3.39
CA ARG A 460 16.19 1.35 4.03
C ARG A 460 14.77 1.61 3.52
N TRP A 461 14.26 2.83 3.65
CA TRP A 461 12.89 3.15 3.21
C TRP A 461 12.65 2.90 1.72
N LEU A 462 13.69 3.03 0.90
CA LEU A 462 13.63 2.88 -0.54
C LEU A 462 14.25 1.57 -1.05
N ALA A 463 14.43 0.56 -0.20
CA ALA A 463 15.09 -0.69 -0.56
C ALA A 463 14.51 -1.35 -1.82
N SER A 464 13.17 -1.29 -1.99
CA SER A 464 12.48 -1.79 -3.19
C SER A 464 12.81 -1.02 -4.47
N ASN A 465 13.27 0.22 -4.36
CA ASN A 465 13.54 1.15 -5.45
C ASN A 465 15.04 1.29 -5.75
N LEU A 466 15.95 0.78 -4.94
CA LEU A 466 17.39 0.89 -5.21
C LEU A 466 17.80 0.05 -6.43
N ASN A 467 18.63 0.65 -7.30
CA ASN A 467 19.31 -0.05 -8.39
C ASN A 467 20.72 -0.54 -8.03
N TYR A 468 21.23 -0.19 -6.85
CA TYR A 468 22.53 -0.57 -6.31
C TYR A 468 22.34 -1.27 -4.96
N ASP A 469 23.36 -1.99 -4.49
CA ASP A 469 23.31 -2.58 -3.15
C ASP A 469 23.90 -1.56 -2.17
N PRO A 470 23.14 -1.15 -1.14
CA PRO A 470 23.63 -0.25 -0.11
C PRO A 470 24.76 -0.94 0.67
N ALA A 471 25.78 -0.17 1.04
CA ALA A 471 27.02 -0.67 1.63
C ALA A 471 26.88 -0.99 3.13
#